data_AF-A0A537XDS4-F1
#
_entry.id   AF-A0A537XDS4-F1
#
_cell.length_a   1.000
_cell.length_b   1.000
_cell.length_c   1.000
_cell.angle_alpha   90.00
_cell.angle_beta   90.00
_cell.angle_gamma   90.00
#
_symmetry.space_group_name_H-M   'P 1'
#
loop_
_entity.id
_entity.type
_entity.pdbx_description
1 polymer ?
#
loop_
_entity_poly.entity_id
_entity_poly.type
_entity_poly.pdbx_seq_one_letter_code
_entity_poly.pdbx_strand_id
1 'polypeptide(L)'
;MPDPNAERLARNEALFRKLNQAQPAEPEGSNDFYCECGDLLCTARVGLTLDEYLAVRSDRRRFLIVPGHQVDEVEQVVERHDGYWVVEKRPDLDEVGA
;
A
#
# COMPACT_ATOMS: atom_id res chain seq x y z
N MET A 1 -13.61 17.97 6.93
CA MET A 1 -12.64 18.25 5.84
C MET A 1 -11.45 17.34 6.11
N PRO A 2 -11.19 16.32 5.26
CA PRO A 2 -10.01 15.48 5.46
C PRO A 2 -8.76 16.36 5.41
N ASP A 3 -7.74 15.99 6.19
CA ASP A 3 -6.44 16.65 6.14
C ASP A 3 -5.94 16.64 4.68
N PRO A 4 -5.55 17.78 4.09
CA PRO A 4 -5.04 17.83 2.71
C PRO A 4 -3.85 16.88 2.48
N ASN A 5 -3.14 16.46 3.52
CA ASN A 5 -2.12 15.43 3.46
C ASN A 5 -2.69 14.03 3.32
N ALA A 6 -3.79 13.70 3.99
CA ALA A 6 -4.43 12.39 3.92
C ALA A 6 -5.06 12.12 2.55
N GLU A 7 -5.72 13.13 1.96
CA GLU A 7 -6.28 12.99 0.61
C GLU A 7 -5.18 12.82 -0.45
N ARG A 8 -4.09 13.59 -0.31
CA ARG A 8 -2.91 13.44 -1.18
C ARG A 8 -2.27 12.06 -1.03
N LEU A 9 -2.15 11.57 0.21
CA LEU A 9 -1.62 10.25 0.50
C LEU A 9 -2.45 9.16 -0.21
N ALA A 10 -3.77 9.15 -0.01
CA ALA A 10 -4.68 8.18 -0.64
C ALA A 10 -4.62 8.20 -2.19
N ARG A 11 -4.48 9.39 -2.79
CA ARG A 11 -4.30 9.54 -4.23
C ARG A 11 -2.99 8.91 -4.70
N ASN A 12 -1.90 9.13 -3.97
CA ASN A 12 -0.58 8.61 -4.32
C ASN A 12 -0.53 7.09 -4.23
N GLU A 13 -1.07 6.51 -3.17
CA GLU A 13 -1.10 5.05 -3.00
C GLU A 13 -1.96 4.38 -4.07
N ALA A 14 -3.08 5.02 -4.45
CA ALA A 14 -3.91 4.55 -5.56
C ALA A 14 -3.18 4.57 -6.91
N LEU A 15 -2.20 5.48 -7.10
CA LEU A 15 -1.36 5.50 -8.30
C LEU A 15 -0.39 4.31 -8.31
N PHE A 16 0.34 4.06 -7.22
CA PHE A 16 1.25 2.90 -7.14
C PHE A 16 0.53 1.57 -7.29
N ARG A 17 -0.67 1.45 -6.70
CA ARG A 17 -1.53 0.29 -6.92
C ARG A 17 -1.85 0.06 -8.40
N LYS A 18 -2.21 1.10 -9.13
CA LYS A 18 -2.48 0.99 -10.57
C LYS A 18 -1.25 0.55 -11.34
N LEU A 19 -0.07 1.06 -10.96
CA LEU A 19 1.20 0.63 -11.56
C LEU A 19 1.45 -0.85 -11.31
N ASN A 20 1.28 -1.32 -10.07
CA ASN A 20 1.43 -2.73 -9.70
C ASN A 20 0.41 -3.65 -10.38
N GLN A 21 -0.80 -3.18 -10.66
CA GLN A 21 -1.82 -3.95 -11.39
C GLN A 21 -1.58 -3.99 -12.90
N ALA A 22 -0.93 -2.96 -13.44
CA ALA A 22 -0.64 -2.86 -14.87
C ALA A 22 0.67 -3.55 -15.27
N GLN A 23 1.58 -3.80 -14.31
CA GLN A 23 2.82 -4.50 -14.61
C GLN A 23 2.58 -6.00 -14.85
N PRO A 24 3.33 -6.62 -15.77
CA PRO A 24 3.35 -8.07 -15.88
C PRO A 24 3.95 -8.67 -14.60
N ALA A 25 3.37 -9.77 -14.14
CA ALA A 25 3.87 -10.55 -13.01
C ALA A 25 3.88 -12.04 -13.41
N GLU A 26 4.96 -12.72 -13.06
CA GLU A 26 5.07 -14.16 -13.22
C GLU A 26 4.16 -14.87 -12.21
N PRO A 27 3.30 -15.80 -12.64
CA PRO A 27 2.42 -16.53 -11.74
C PRO A 27 3.19 -17.38 -10.71
N GLU A 28 4.35 -17.89 -11.11
CA GLU A 28 5.22 -18.71 -10.29
C GLU A 28 6.53 -17.94 -10.02
N GLY A 29 6.94 -17.89 -8.74
CA GLY A 29 8.18 -17.24 -8.34
C GLY A 29 8.02 -15.84 -7.73
N SER A 30 9.13 -15.13 -7.58
CA SER A 30 9.20 -13.80 -6.95
C SER A 30 9.09 -12.70 -7.98
N ASN A 31 8.29 -11.68 -7.67
CA ASN A 31 8.07 -10.49 -8.48
C ASN A 31 8.41 -9.24 -7.67
N ASP A 32 8.83 -8.16 -8.37
CA ASP A 32 9.12 -6.87 -7.76
C ASP A 32 7.95 -5.90 -7.94
N PHE A 33 7.17 -5.71 -6.88
CA PHE A 33 6.11 -4.71 -6.84
C PHE A 33 6.65 -3.38 -6.33
N TYR A 34 6.12 -2.27 -6.83
CA TYR A 34 6.40 -0.95 -6.25
C TYR A 34 5.82 -0.87 -4.83
N CYS A 35 6.57 -0.25 -3.93
CA CYS A 35 6.05 0.16 -2.63
C CYS A 35 4.84 1.08 -2.83
N GLU A 36 3.69 0.71 -2.26
CA GLU A 36 2.42 1.42 -2.40
C GLU A 36 2.23 2.51 -1.33
N CYS A 37 3.31 3.02 -0.74
CA CYS A 37 3.24 4.13 0.19
C CYS A 37 2.80 5.42 -0.51
N GLY A 38 2.33 6.42 0.23
CA GLY A 38 1.87 7.67 -0.38
C GLY A 38 2.97 8.69 -0.73
N ASP A 39 4.24 8.30 -0.78
CA ASP A 39 5.34 9.13 -1.30
C ASP A 39 5.56 8.91 -2.81
N LEU A 40 5.32 9.93 -3.63
CA LEU A 40 5.51 9.89 -5.09
C LEU A 40 6.96 9.74 -5.53
N LEU A 41 7.91 10.06 -4.66
CA LEU A 41 9.33 9.91 -4.94
C LEU A 41 9.86 8.53 -4.53
N CYS A 42 9.00 7.67 -3.97
CA CYS A 42 9.39 6.32 -3.57
C CYS A 42 9.71 5.47 -4.81
N THR A 43 10.92 4.93 -4.83
CA THR A 43 11.41 3.99 -5.87
C THR A 43 11.64 2.59 -5.31
N ALA A 44 11.30 2.37 -4.03
CA ALA A 44 11.49 1.09 -3.37
C ALA A 44 10.62 0.00 -4.01
N ARG A 45 11.16 -1.22 -4.01
CA ARG A 45 10.49 -2.42 -4.50
C ARG A 45 10.31 -3.42 -3.38
N VAL A 46 9.23 -4.18 -3.48
CA VAL A 46 8.90 -5.27 -2.59
C VAL A 46 8.93 -6.56 -3.40
N GLY A 47 9.79 -7.49 -2.99
CA GLY A 47 9.85 -8.83 -3.56
C GLY A 47 8.83 -9.74 -2.89
N LEU A 48 7.87 -10.26 -3.65
CA LEU A 48 6.87 -11.23 -3.17
C LEU A 48 6.28 -12.02 -4.36
N THR A 49 5.61 -13.12 -4.06
CA THR A 49 4.87 -13.89 -5.07
C THR A 49 3.61 -13.13 -5.53
N LEU A 50 3.10 -13.48 -6.71
CA LEU A 50 1.84 -12.91 -7.20
C LEU A 50 0.68 -13.25 -6.24
N ASP A 51 0.66 -14.45 -5.67
CA ASP A 51 -0.38 -14.88 -4.72
C ASP A 51 -0.38 -14.06 -3.44
N GLU A 52 0.80 -13.76 -2.88
CA GLU A 52 0.92 -12.87 -1.71
C GLU A 52 0.44 -11.45 -2.05
N TYR A 53 0.78 -10.93 -3.23
CA TYR A 53 0.29 -9.62 -3.67
C TYR A 53 -1.24 -9.60 -3.84
N LEU A 54 -1.81 -10.65 -4.44
CA LEU A 54 -3.26 -10.80 -4.59
C LEU A 54 -3.98 -10.96 -3.25
N ALA A 55 -3.38 -11.65 -2.28
CA ALA A 55 -3.90 -11.76 -0.92
C ALA A 55 -3.99 -10.39 -0.25
N VAL A 56 -2.94 -9.56 -0.35
CA VAL A 56 -3.00 -8.15 0.10
C VAL A 56 -4.10 -7.40 -0.66
N ARG A 57 -4.21 -7.63 -1.97
CA ARG A 57 -5.13 -6.90 -2.83
C ARG A 57 -6.61 -7.26 -2.62
N SER A 58 -6.89 -8.41 -2.01
CA SER A 58 -8.25 -8.89 -1.72
C SER A 58 -9.09 -7.89 -0.92
N ASP A 59 -8.46 -7.08 -0.06
CA ASP A 59 -9.09 -5.93 0.58
C ASP A 59 -8.61 -4.63 -0.06
N ARG A 60 -9.52 -3.86 -0.65
CA ARG A 60 -9.21 -2.59 -1.33
C ARG A 60 -8.58 -1.53 -0.41
N ARG A 61 -8.69 -1.66 0.91
CA ARG A 61 -8.14 -0.69 1.88
C ARG A 61 -6.68 -1.00 2.25
N ARG A 62 -6.15 -2.15 1.83
CA ARG A 62 -4.78 -2.57 2.12
C ARG A 62 -3.77 -2.09 1.08
N PHE A 63 -2.57 -1.80 1.54
CA PHE A 63 -1.43 -1.37 0.72
C PHE A 63 -0.17 -2.11 1.14
N LEU A 64 0.65 -2.44 0.14
CA LEU A 64 1.91 -3.16 0.31
C LEU A 64 3.07 -2.18 0.39
N ILE A 65 3.83 -2.17 1.49
CA ILE A 65 4.95 -1.24 1.69
C ILE A 65 6.22 -1.95 2.17
N VAL A 66 7.37 -1.30 1.98
CA VAL A 66 8.59 -1.70 2.71
C VAL A 66 8.49 -1.25 4.19
N PRO A 67 9.17 -1.92 5.12
CA PRO A 67 9.16 -1.54 6.54
C PRO A 67 9.58 -0.09 6.76
N GLY A 68 8.82 0.66 7.56
CA GLY A 68 9.12 2.05 7.91
C GLY A 68 8.55 3.10 6.95
N HIS A 69 7.83 2.69 5.89
CA HIS A 69 7.20 3.61 4.93
C HIS A 69 5.71 3.87 5.23
N GLN A 70 5.20 3.42 6.37
CA GLN A 70 3.83 3.72 6.79
C GLN A 70 3.71 5.16 7.27
N VAL A 71 2.51 5.74 7.17
CA VAL A 71 2.18 7.02 7.79
C VAL A 71 1.32 6.77 9.02
N ASP A 72 1.95 6.67 10.19
CA ASP A 72 1.31 6.24 11.45
C ASP A 72 0.14 7.15 11.87
N GLU A 73 0.09 8.41 11.41
CA GLU A 73 -1.03 9.31 11.68
C GLU A 73 -2.33 8.89 10.98
N VAL A 74 -2.25 8.21 9.82
CA VAL A 74 -3.42 7.90 8.99
C VAL A 74 -3.56 6.43 8.57
N GLU A 75 -2.58 5.62 8.90
CA GLU A 75 -2.51 4.20 8.58
C GLU A 75 -2.22 3.37 9.81
N GLN A 76 -2.53 2.07 9.72
CA GLN A 76 -2.11 1.08 10.70
C GLN A 76 -1.51 -0.13 10.00
N VAL A 77 -0.45 -0.69 10.56
CA VAL A 77 0.13 -1.95 10.09
C VAL A 77 -0.76 -3.10 10.54
N VAL A 78 -1.33 -3.83 9.59
CA VAL A 78 -2.21 -4.98 9.84
C VAL A 78 -1.47 -6.31 9.71
N GLU A 79 -0.40 -6.36 8.91
CA GLU A 79 0.44 -7.55 8.76
C GLU A 79 1.92 -7.16 8.63
N ARG A 80 2.81 -8.02 9.13
CA ARG A 80 4.26 -7.88 9.01
C ARG A 80 4.83 -9.18 8.47
N HIS A 81 5.49 -9.08 7.33
CA HIS A 81 6.21 -10.17 6.69
C HIS A 81 7.70 -9.83 6.64
N ASP A 82 8.53 -10.81 6.30
CA ASP A 82 9.95 -10.55 6.10
C ASP A 82 10.14 -9.76 4.79
N GLY A 83 10.70 -8.55 4.88
CA GLY A 83 10.90 -7.66 3.74
C GLY A 83 9.72 -6.73 3.37
N TYR A 84 8.51 -6.94 3.91
CA TYR A 84 7.37 -6.05 3.63
C TYR A 84 6.28 -6.05 4.68
N TRP A 85 5.56 -4.94 4.78
CA TRP A 85 4.42 -4.77 5.66
C TRP A 85 3.15 -4.47 4.86
N VAL A 86 2.01 -4.79 5.47
CA VAL A 86 0.70 -4.45 4.92
C VAL A 86 0.07 -3.42 5.84
N VAL A 87 -0.31 -2.28 5.26
CA VAL A 87 -1.00 -1.20 5.98
C VAL A 87 -2.43 -1.05 5.49
N GLU A 88 -3.30 -0.58 6.38
CA GLU A 88 -4.67 -0.22 6.09
C GLU A 88 -4.95 1.20 6.60
N LYS A 89 -5.84 1.93 5.92
CA LYS A 89 -6.34 3.21 6.44
C LYS A 89 -7.02 3.02 7.78
N ARG A 90 -6.74 3.96 8.68
CA ARG A 90 -7.36 4.05 9.99
C ARG A 90 -8.85 4.37 9.84
N PRO A 91 -9.78 3.51 10.35
CA PRO A 91 -11.22 3.71 10.18
C PRO A 91 -11.73 4.96 10.91
N ASP A 92 -11.03 5.40 11.96
CA ASP A 92 -11.36 6.57 12.80
C ASP A 92 -11.16 7.92 12.10
N LEU A 93 -10.52 7.94 10.93
CA LEU A 93 -10.33 9.17 10.14
C LEU A 93 -11.38 9.37 9.06
N ASP A 94 -12.13 8.33 8.71
CA ASP A 94 -13.23 8.40 7.73
C ASP A 94 -14.54 8.90 8.37
N GLU A 95 -14.67 8.88 9.70
CA GLU A 95 -15.91 9.27 10.42
C GLU A 95 -16.00 10.77 10.80
N VAL A 96 -14.96 11.58 10.56
CA VAL A 96 -15.00 13.03 10.85
C VAL A 96 -15.50 13.82 9.62
N GLY A 97 -16.72 13.52 9.17
CA GLY A 97 -17.28 14.13 7.97
C GLY A 97 -18.75 13.89 7.68
N ALA A 98 -19.56 13.48 8.66
CA ALA A 98 -21.02 13.44 8.56
C ALA A 98 -21.68 14.66 9.23
#